data_AF-A0A8A5P5Z2-F1
#
_entry.id   AF-A0A8A5P5Z2-F1
#
_cell.length_a   1.000
_cell.length_b   1.000
_cell.length_c   1.000
_cell.angle_alpha   90.00
_cell.angle_beta   90.00
_cell.angle_gamma   90.00
#
_symmetry.space_group_name_H-M   'P 1'
#
loop_
_entity.id
_entity.type
_entity.pdbx_description
1 polymer ?
#
loop_
_entity_poly.entity_id
_entity_poly.type
_entity_poly.pdbx_seq_one_letter_code
_entity_poly.pdbx_strand_id
1 'polypeptide(L)'
;MRNILLLTAAVLFSHSALAAGPADPVQKVMDITVKNWSGDAENWKYIFDEDMLTSLFSKDFVAQYREASKKPAYEAESGETGDPFGYDVVTNSQDGCPLVDVSVTPGEVKDGVTDVTAKFKLWACMDEAEMKATVDEVHFDVIEENGQPVISDIHRVGDEGRDSLRAEMAAIIKGE
;
A
#
# COMPACT_ATOMS: atom_id res chain seq x y z
N MET A 1 23.18 -29.07 61.46
CA MET A 1 23.19 -29.46 60.04
C MET A 1 22.50 -28.35 59.26
N ARG A 2 23.17 -27.79 58.26
CA ARG A 2 22.84 -26.51 57.60
C ARG A 2 22.15 -26.78 56.27
N ASN A 3 20.86 -26.46 56.17
CA ASN A 3 20.12 -26.54 54.91
C ASN A 3 20.24 -25.20 54.16
N ILE A 4 20.88 -25.22 53.01
CA ILE A 4 20.95 -24.10 52.07
C ILE A 4 19.78 -24.26 51.10
N LEU A 5 18.84 -23.32 51.14
CA LEU A 5 17.80 -23.13 50.12
C LEU A 5 18.37 -22.18 49.06
N LEU A 6 18.63 -22.71 47.86
CA LEU A 6 18.93 -21.95 46.65
C LEU A 6 17.61 -21.41 46.07
N LEU A 7 17.42 -20.10 46.06
CA LEU A 7 16.37 -19.44 45.28
C LEU A 7 16.93 -19.12 43.88
N THR A 8 16.38 -19.78 42.86
CA THR A 8 16.63 -19.47 41.46
C THR A 8 15.68 -18.35 41.02
N ALA A 9 16.20 -17.15 40.81
CA ALA A 9 15.43 -16.04 40.26
C ALA A 9 15.37 -16.16 38.73
N ALA A 10 14.21 -16.53 38.19
CA ALA A 10 13.94 -16.50 36.76
C ALA A 10 13.63 -15.04 36.33
N VAL A 11 14.61 -14.37 35.73
CA VAL A 11 14.41 -13.06 35.09
C VAL A 11 13.79 -13.32 33.72
N LEU A 12 12.47 -13.16 33.61
CA LEU A 12 11.78 -13.15 32.33
C LEU A 12 12.07 -11.80 31.65
N PHE A 13 12.93 -11.82 30.64
CA PHE A 13 13.09 -10.70 29.73
C PHE A 13 11.85 -10.60 28.84
N SER A 14 10.89 -9.78 29.26
CA SER A 14 9.79 -9.31 28.40
C SER A 14 10.40 -8.50 27.25
N HIS A 15 10.61 -9.15 26.11
CA HIS A 15 10.83 -8.44 24.86
C HIS A 15 9.49 -7.81 24.47
N SER A 16 9.39 -6.49 24.60
CA SER A 16 8.29 -5.74 24.01
C SER A 16 8.33 -5.99 22.49
N ALA A 17 7.49 -6.91 22.01
CA ALA A 17 7.19 -6.98 20.59
C ALA A 17 6.53 -5.64 20.24
N LEU A 18 7.22 -4.79 19.49
CA LEU A 18 6.59 -3.64 18.87
C LEU A 18 5.52 -4.21 17.94
N ALA A 19 4.25 -4.02 18.32
CA ALA A 19 3.13 -4.37 17.46
C ALA A 19 3.24 -3.53 16.18
N ALA A 20 2.99 -4.15 15.03
CA ALA A 20 2.96 -3.45 13.76
C ALA A 20 1.94 -2.30 13.82
N GLY A 21 2.32 -1.13 13.34
CA GLY A 21 1.46 0.06 13.32
C GLY A 21 0.63 0.15 12.04
N PRO A 22 -0.43 0.97 12.01
CA PRO A 22 -1.27 1.16 10.82
C PRO A 22 -0.48 1.72 9.62
N ALA A 23 0.65 2.39 9.84
CA ALA A 23 1.52 2.87 8.76
C ALA A 23 2.33 1.76 8.08
N ASP A 24 2.52 0.61 8.73
CA ASP A 24 3.45 -0.43 8.28
C ASP A 24 3.09 -1.05 6.91
N PRO A 25 1.83 -1.46 6.61
CA PRO A 25 1.51 -1.98 5.29
C PRO A 25 1.66 -0.91 4.19
N VAL A 26 1.36 0.35 4.50
CA VAL A 26 1.48 1.48 3.57
C VAL A 26 2.94 1.82 3.31
N GLN A 27 3.79 1.79 4.34
CA GLN A 27 5.22 2.00 4.17
C GLN A 27 5.82 0.95 3.23
N LYS A 28 5.41 -0.32 3.35
CA LYS A 28 5.86 -1.37 2.44
C LYS A 28 5.42 -1.11 0.99
N VAL A 29 4.16 -0.71 0.78
CA VAL A 29 3.67 -0.30 -0.55
C VAL A 29 4.54 0.83 -1.10
N MET A 30 4.75 1.89 -0.32
CA MET A 30 5.57 3.04 -0.74
C MET A 30 7.02 2.68 -1.01
N ASP A 31 7.64 1.78 -0.24
CA ASP A 31 9.01 1.31 -0.47
C ASP A 31 9.13 0.59 -1.82
N ILE A 32 8.12 -0.20 -2.19
CA ILE A 32 8.04 -0.85 -3.51
C ILE A 32 7.88 0.20 -4.60
N THR A 33 6.94 1.15 -4.43
CA THR A 33 6.72 2.24 -5.39
C THR A 33 8.01 3.06 -5.58
N VAL A 34 8.71 3.46 -4.52
CA VAL A 34 10.00 4.17 -4.62
C VAL A 34 11.03 3.38 -5.42
N LYS A 35 11.13 2.07 -5.17
CA LYS A 35 12.05 1.22 -5.91
C LYS A 35 11.68 1.12 -7.39
N ASN A 36 10.41 0.88 -7.68
CA ASN A 36 9.88 0.76 -9.04
C ASN A 36 10.17 2.03 -9.86
N TRP A 37 10.00 3.20 -9.26
CA TRP A 37 10.22 4.49 -9.90
C TRP A 37 11.68 4.97 -9.85
N SER A 38 12.63 4.21 -9.30
CA SER A 38 14.02 4.65 -9.16
C SER A 38 14.81 4.65 -10.49
N GLY A 39 14.20 4.24 -11.59
CA GLY A 39 14.85 4.07 -12.91
C GLY A 39 15.49 2.69 -13.15
N ASP A 40 15.31 1.74 -12.22
CA ASP A 40 15.74 0.34 -12.39
C ASP A 40 14.55 -0.53 -12.81
N ALA A 41 14.28 -0.56 -14.12
CA ALA A 41 13.15 -1.30 -14.69
C ALA A 41 13.32 -2.83 -14.60
N GLU A 42 14.55 -3.35 -14.42
CA GLU A 42 14.80 -4.80 -14.41
C GLU A 42 14.21 -5.49 -13.17
N ASN A 43 13.89 -4.72 -12.12
CA ASN A 43 13.44 -5.22 -10.83
C ASN A 43 12.04 -4.69 -10.43
N TRP A 44 11.22 -4.30 -11.40
CA TRP A 44 9.86 -3.84 -11.15
C TRP A 44 9.05 -4.93 -10.44
N LYS A 45 8.34 -4.55 -9.38
CA LYS A 45 7.45 -5.43 -8.60
C LYS A 45 6.04 -4.87 -8.59
N TYR A 46 5.04 -5.70 -8.85
CA TYR A 46 3.66 -5.24 -8.76
C TYR A 46 3.20 -5.32 -7.32
N ILE A 47 2.70 -4.22 -6.75
CA ILE A 47 2.21 -4.21 -5.35
C ILE A 47 1.06 -5.21 -5.09
N PHE A 48 0.46 -5.72 -6.17
CA PHE A 48 -0.58 -6.74 -6.17
C PHE A 48 -0.11 -8.14 -6.63
N ASP A 49 1.20 -8.39 -6.71
CA ASP A 49 1.69 -9.78 -6.78
C ASP A 49 1.20 -10.54 -5.54
N GLU A 50 0.93 -11.83 -5.70
CA GLU A 50 0.16 -12.64 -4.75
C GLU A 50 0.70 -12.62 -3.30
N ASP A 51 2.03 -12.54 -3.12
CA ASP A 51 2.65 -12.46 -1.79
C ASP A 51 2.39 -11.12 -1.10
N MET A 52 2.44 -10.02 -1.84
CA MET A 52 2.15 -8.67 -1.34
C MET A 52 0.65 -8.45 -1.20
N LEU A 53 -0.13 -8.87 -2.19
CA LEU A 53 -1.59 -8.80 -2.19
C LEU A 53 -2.17 -9.43 -0.93
N THR A 54 -1.75 -10.65 -0.59
CA THR A 54 -2.30 -11.39 0.55
C THR A 54 -1.70 -11.00 1.91
N SER A 55 -0.57 -10.30 1.93
CA SER A 55 0.09 -9.87 3.19
C SER A 55 -0.14 -8.42 3.56
N LEU A 56 -0.51 -7.56 2.60
CA LEU A 56 -0.68 -6.12 2.81
C LEU A 56 -2.13 -5.67 2.73
N PHE A 57 -3.01 -6.40 2.03
CA PHE A 57 -4.37 -5.99 1.77
C PHE A 57 -5.40 -6.87 2.49
N SER A 58 -6.55 -6.27 2.82
CA SER A 58 -7.68 -6.96 3.46
C SER A 58 -8.25 -8.07 2.56
N LYS A 59 -8.88 -9.09 3.16
CA LYS A 59 -9.43 -10.22 2.40
C LYS A 59 -10.46 -9.78 1.36
N ASP A 60 -11.26 -8.78 1.67
CA ASP A 60 -12.27 -8.23 0.77
C ASP A 60 -11.63 -7.52 -0.44
N PHE A 61 -10.59 -6.73 -0.20
CA PHE A 61 -9.81 -6.11 -1.28
C PHE A 61 -9.19 -7.18 -2.18
N VAL A 62 -8.55 -8.21 -1.59
CA VAL A 62 -7.93 -9.32 -2.32
C VAL A 62 -8.95 -10.06 -3.20
N ALA A 63 -10.12 -10.38 -2.66
CA ALA A 63 -11.18 -11.06 -3.41
C ALA A 63 -11.66 -10.20 -4.59
N GLN A 64 -11.82 -8.89 -4.36
CA GLN A 64 -12.28 -7.95 -5.37
C GLN A 64 -11.24 -7.73 -6.47
N TYR A 65 -9.96 -7.59 -6.11
CA TYR A 65 -8.86 -7.48 -7.07
C TYR A 65 -8.80 -8.70 -7.98
N ARG A 66 -8.83 -9.92 -7.42
CA ARG A 66 -8.83 -11.15 -8.22
C ARG A 66 -10.00 -11.25 -9.19
N GLU A 67 -11.16 -10.72 -8.82
CA GLU A 67 -12.31 -10.69 -9.74
C GLU A 67 -12.11 -9.64 -10.85
N ALA A 68 -11.62 -8.45 -10.51
CA ALA A 68 -11.31 -7.40 -11.47
C ALA A 68 -10.20 -7.84 -12.45
N SER A 69 -9.17 -8.55 -11.98
CA SER A 69 -8.06 -9.06 -12.78
C SER A 69 -8.47 -10.04 -13.89
N LYS A 70 -9.71 -10.56 -13.90
CA LYS A 70 -10.26 -11.33 -15.02
C LYS A 70 -10.59 -10.45 -16.24
N LYS A 71 -10.52 -9.13 -16.09
CA LYS A 71 -10.72 -8.11 -17.11
C LYS A 71 -9.51 -7.16 -17.13
N PRO A 72 -8.34 -7.65 -17.55
CA PRO A 72 -7.13 -6.83 -17.56
C PRO A 72 -7.27 -5.61 -18.48
N ALA A 73 -6.60 -4.52 -18.13
CA ALA A 73 -6.63 -3.28 -18.92
C ALA A 73 -5.99 -3.43 -20.31
N TYR A 74 -5.08 -4.38 -20.45
CA TYR A 74 -4.46 -4.77 -21.72
C TYR A 74 -4.88 -6.18 -22.12
N GLU A 75 -4.87 -6.49 -23.41
CA GLU A 75 -5.16 -7.84 -23.91
C GLU A 75 -4.20 -8.85 -23.28
N ALA A 76 -4.71 -9.66 -22.35
CA ALA A 76 -4.03 -10.85 -21.88
C ALA A 76 -4.33 -12.02 -22.83
N GLU A 77 -3.49 -13.06 -22.80
CA GLU A 77 -3.83 -14.28 -23.53
C GLU A 77 -5.20 -14.80 -23.07
N SER A 78 -5.96 -15.39 -23.98
CA SER A 78 -7.35 -15.78 -23.73
C SER A 78 -7.49 -16.64 -22.46
N GLY A 79 -8.07 -16.05 -21.40
CA GLY A 79 -8.31 -16.71 -20.12
C GLY A 79 -7.28 -16.44 -19.03
N GLU A 80 -6.28 -15.60 -19.28
CA GLU A 80 -5.31 -15.15 -18.27
C GLU A 80 -5.83 -13.96 -17.46
N THR A 81 -5.49 -13.93 -16.17
CA THR A 81 -5.69 -12.78 -15.30
C THR A 81 -4.53 -11.80 -15.45
N GLY A 82 -4.79 -10.51 -15.36
CA GLY A 82 -3.75 -9.48 -15.38
C GLY A 82 -4.06 -8.29 -14.49
N ASP A 83 -3.21 -7.27 -14.56
CA ASP A 83 -3.45 -5.99 -13.89
C ASP A 83 -4.74 -5.34 -14.45
N PRO A 84 -5.75 -5.08 -13.61
CA PRO A 84 -7.00 -4.50 -14.08
C PRO A 84 -6.90 -2.99 -14.36
N PHE A 85 -5.82 -2.32 -13.93
CA PHE A 85 -5.73 -0.86 -13.96
C PHE A 85 -4.95 -0.34 -15.16
N GLY A 86 -3.81 -0.93 -15.48
CA GLY A 86 -2.94 -0.50 -16.59
C GLY A 86 -2.12 0.77 -16.27
N TYR A 87 -2.00 1.14 -14.99
CA TYR A 87 -1.19 2.25 -14.50
C TYR A 87 -0.78 1.98 -13.05
N ASP A 88 0.19 2.73 -12.51
CA ASP A 88 0.53 2.65 -11.10
C ASP A 88 -0.52 3.40 -10.27
N VAL A 89 -1.30 2.66 -9.49
CA VAL A 89 -2.40 3.20 -8.68
C VAL A 89 -1.96 4.11 -7.54
N VAL A 90 -0.70 4.03 -7.11
CA VAL A 90 -0.14 4.89 -6.04
C VAL A 90 0.24 6.24 -6.63
N THR A 91 0.93 6.24 -7.78
CA THR A 91 1.32 7.49 -8.46
C THR A 91 0.22 8.06 -9.36
N ASN A 92 -0.84 7.29 -9.58
CA ASN A 92 -1.91 7.57 -10.54
C ASN A 92 -1.37 7.91 -11.93
N SER A 93 -0.32 7.22 -12.38
CA SER A 93 0.38 7.55 -13.61
C SER A 93 1.03 6.33 -14.28
N GLN A 94 1.33 6.49 -15.57
CA GLN A 94 2.16 5.57 -16.37
C GLN A 94 3.57 6.12 -16.63
N ASP A 95 3.78 7.41 -16.37
CA ASP A 95 5.06 8.10 -16.56
C ASP A 95 5.36 9.02 -15.39
N GLY A 96 6.60 9.42 -15.23
CA GLY A 96 7.05 10.12 -14.04
C GLY A 96 8.55 10.04 -13.82
N CYS A 97 8.96 10.71 -12.75
CA CYS A 97 10.33 10.74 -12.27
C CYS A 97 10.51 9.83 -11.05
N PRO A 98 11.76 9.56 -10.65
CA PRO A 98 12.04 9.03 -9.33
C PRO A 98 11.39 9.88 -8.24
N LEU A 99 10.67 9.19 -7.36
CA LEU A 99 9.92 9.81 -6.27
C LEU A 99 10.88 10.52 -5.32
N VAL A 100 10.54 11.75 -4.96
CA VAL A 100 11.27 12.53 -3.94
C VAL A 100 10.33 13.00 -2.84
N ASP A 101 10.91 13.38 -1.70
CA ASP A 101 10.18 13.90 -0.54
C ASP A 101 9.05 12.97 -0.04
N VAL A 102 9.30 11.65 -0.09
CA VAL A 102 8.34 10.62 0.28
C VAL A 102 8.10 10.64 1.80
N SER A 103 6.84 10.65 2.19
CA SER A 103 6.42 10.55 3.60
C SER A 103 5.15 9.71 3.73
N VAL A 104 5.05 8.97 4.84
CA VAL A 104 3.87 8.18 5.22
C VAL A 104 3.49 8.57 6.63
N THR A 105 2.25 9.03 6.82
CA THR A 105 1.77 9.54 8.12
C THR A 105 0.41 8.92 8.46
N PRO A 106 0.31 8.16 9.57
CA PRO A 106 -0.97 7.65 10.03
C PRO A 106 -1.80 8.77 10.69
N GLY A 107 -3.08 8.83 10.36
CA GLY A 107 -4.06 9.67 11.04
C GLY A 107 -4.59 9.04 12.33
N GLU A 108 -5.65 9.65 12.86
CA GLU A 108 -6.41 9.08 13.98
C GLU A 108 -7.30 7.93 13.51
N VAL A 109 -7.50 6.93 14.37
CA VAL A 109 -8.48 5.86 14.13
C VAL A 109 -9.89 6.43 14.23
N LYS A 110 -10.71 6.24 13.19
CA LYS A 110 -12.13 6.61 13.14
C LYS A 110 -12.94 5.44 12.61
N ASP A 111 -13.97 5.04 13.35
CA ASP A 111 -14.85 3.93 12.97
C ASP A 111 -14.12 2.61 12.62
N GLY A 112 -12.98 2.36 13.28
CA GLY A 112 -12.14 1.17 13.06
C GLY A 112 -11.20 1.26 11.86
N VAL A 113 -11.13 2.42 11.19
CA VAL A 113 -10.25 2.69 10.05
C VAL A 113 -9.23 3.75 10.45
N THR A 114 -7.98 3.57 10.03
CA THR A 114 -6.95 4.61 10.07
C THR A 114 -6.72 5.11 8.65
N ASP A 115 -6.98 6.39 8.40
CA ASP A 115 -6.55 7.06 7.16
C ASP A 115 -5.03 7.29 7.26
N VAL A 116 -4.27 6.56 6.44
CA VAL A 116 -2.82 6.73 6.33
C VAL A 116 -2.52 7.50 5.05
N THR A 117 -1.91 8.67 5.18
CA THR A 117 -1.59 9.54 4.06
C THR A 117 -0.15 9.29 3.60
N ALA A 118 0.04 9.03 2.31
CA ALA A 118 1.36 9.12 1.67
C ALA A 118 1.45 10.37 0.80
N LYS A 119 2.60 11.04 0.87
CA LYS A 119 2.91 12.21 0.03
C LYS A 119 4.28 12.04 -0.61
N PHE A 120 4.42 12.50 -1.84
CA PHE A 120 5.66 12.46 -2.61
C PHE A 120 5.60 13.50 -3.73
N LYS A 121 6.68 13.63 -4.51
CA LYS A 121 6.66 14.38 -5.77
C LYS A 121 7.06 13.46 -6.92
N LEU A 122 6.17 13.29 -7.89
CA LEU A 122 6.38 12.45 -9.06
C LEU A 122 7.12 13.18 -10.20
N TRP A 123 7.06 14.51 -10.27
CA TRP A 123 7.53 15.29 -11.43
C TRP A 123 8.82 16.09 -11.18
N ALA A 124 9.60 15.69 -10.18
CA ALA A 124 10.78 16.43 -9.73
C ALA A 124 11.91 16.56 -10.78
N CYS A 125 11.91 15.73 -11.81
CA CYS A 125 12.89 15.73 -12.91
C CYS A 125 12.47 16.53 -14.15
N MET A 126 11.26 17.12 -14.17
CA MET A 126 10.80 17.97 -15.27
C MET A 126 11.64 19.24 -15.38
N ASP A 127 11.40 20.15 -16.34
CA ASP A 127 12.14 21.42 -16.39
C ASP A 127 11.39 22.54 -15.65
N GLU A 128 10.05 22.50 -15.74
CA GLU A 128 9.14 23.49 -15.19
C GLU A 128 9.13 23.49 -13.66
N ALA A 129 9.36 24.66 -13.05
CA ALA A 129 9.46 24.80 -11.61
C ALA A 129 8.14 24.47 -10.90
N GLU A 130 7.02 24.80 -11.53
CA GLU A 130 5.68 24.51 -11.03
C GLU A 130 5.44 23.01 -10.96
N MET A 131 5.84 22.24 -11.98
CA MET A 131 5.69 20.79 -12.00
C MET A 131 6.58 20.11 -10.95
N LYS A 132 7.82 20.60 -10.77
CA LYS A 132 8.70 20.12 -9.70
C LYS A 132 8.15 20.35 -8.29
N ALA A 133 7.33 21.38 -8.13
CA ALA A 133 6.77 21.77 -6.85
C ALA A 133 5.47 21.01 -6.52
N THR A 134 4.86 20.33 -7.49
CA THR A 134 3.66 19.51 -7.29
C THR A 134 3.93 18.41 -6.26
N VAL A 135 3.07 18.34 -5.25
CA VAL A 135 3.06 17.28 -4.25
C VAL A 135 1.85 16.41 -4.52
N ASP A 136 2.11 15.14 -4.81
CA ASP A 136 1.11 14.11 -4.98
C ASP A 136 0.69 13.58 -3.58
N GLU A 137 -0.59 13.27 -3.44
CA GLU A 137 -1.20 12.80 -2.19
C GLU A 137 -2.10 11.60 -2.49
N VAL A 138 -1.91 10.53 -1.72
CA VAL A 138 -2.72 9.32 -1.78
C VAL A 138 -3.04 8.86 -0.36
N HIS A 139 -4.25 8.38 -0.17
CA HIS A 139 -4.77 7.92 1.11
C HIS A 139 -5.02 6.42 1.09
N PHE A 140 -4.69 5.77 2.20
CA PHE A 140 -4.92 4.36 2.39
C PHE A 140 -5.82 4.18 3.60
N ASP A 141 -6.97 3.55 3.39
CA ASP A 141 -7.79 3.08 4.50
C ASP A 141 -7.13 1.82 5.06
N VAL A 142 -6.68 1.88 6.31
CA VAL A 142 -6.05 0.74 6.99
C VAL A 142 -6.94 0.26 8.14
N ILE A 143 -7.22 -1.03 8.16
CA ILE A 143 -8.04 -1.70 9.19
C ILE A 143 -7.23 -2.76 9.92
N GLU A 144 -7.67 -3.12 11.12
CA GLU A 144 -7.20 -4.30 11.83
C GLU A 144 -7.95 -5.55 11.35
N GLU A 145 -7.24 -6.51 10.77
CA GLU A 145 -7.79 -7.81 10.39
C GLU A 145 -6.93 -8.94 10.97
N ASN A 146 -7.54 -9.80 11.80
CA ASN A 146 -6.85 -10.89 12.50
C ASN A 146 -5.66 -10.42 13.38
N GLY A 147 -5.72 -9.19 13.90
CA GLY A 147 -4.66 -8.58 14.72
C GLY A 147 -3.45 -8.09 13.91
N GLN A 148 -3.64 -7.85 12.60
CA GLN A 148 -2.66 -7.23 11.73
C GLN A 148 -3.29 -6.03 11.01
N PRO A 149 -2.56 -4.91 10.90
CA PRO A 149 -2.98 -3.79 10.06
C PRO A 149 -2.86 -4.18 8.58
N VAL A 150 -3.95 -4.00 7.83
CA VAL A 150 -4.03 -4.28 6.39
C VAL A 150 -4.77 -3.16 5.64
N ILE A 151 -4.39 -2.92 4.39
CA ILE A 151 -5.01 -1.91 3.53
C ILE A 151 -6.35 -2.43 3.03
N SER A 152 -7.43 -1.71 3.33
CA SER A 152 -8.77 -2.00 2.83
C SER A 152 -9.14 -1.24 1.58
N ASP A 153 -8.56 -0.06 1.33
CA ASP A 153 -8.80 0.72 0.11
C ASP A 153 -7.65 1.71 -0.15
N ILE A 154 -7.57 2.19 -1.40
CA ILE A 154 -6.65 3.25 -1.84
C ILE A 154 -7.49 4.36 -2.47
N HIS A 155 -7.20 5.61 -2.09
CA HIS A 155 -7.89 6.79 -2.56
C HIS A 155 -6.87 7.80 -3.11
N ARG A 156 -6.91 8.04 -4.42
CA ARG A 156 -6.11 9.10 -5.04
C ARG A 156 -6.85 10.42 -4.93
N VAL A 157 -6.11 11.52 -4.86
CA VAL A 157 -6.67 12.87 -4.78
C VAL A 157 -6.64 13.52 -6.16
N GLY A 158 -7.80 13.88 -6.68
CA GLY A 158 -7.97 14.66 -7.91
C GLY A 158 -8.88 15.88 -7.71
N ASP A 159 -9.19 16.58 -8.80
CA ASP A 159 -10.00 17.81 -8.77
C ASP A 159 -11.41 17.60 -8.18
N GLU A 160 -11.97 16.40 -8.35
CA GLU A 160 -13.31 16.03 -7.86
C GLU A 160 -13.29 15.47 -6.42
N GLY A 161 -12.11 15.41 -5.79
CA GLY A 161 -11.91 14.87 -4.45
C GLY A 161 -11.16 13.54 -4.44
N ARG A 162 -11.48 12.69 -3.46
CA ARG A 162 -10.87 11.37 -3.28
C ARG A 162 -11.66 10.30 -4.02
N ASP A 163 -11.00 9.53 -4.87
CA ASP A 163 -11.60 8.34 -5.48
C ASP A 163 -11.53 7.11 -4.57
N SER A 164 -11.91 5.93 -5.05
CA SER A 164 -11.74 4.65 -4.35
C SER A 164 -11.35 3.58 -5.36
N LEU A 165 -10.22 2.91 -5.12
CA LEU A 165 -9.77 1.82 -5.97
C LEU A 165 -10.71 0.62 -5.90
N ARG A 166 -11.36 0.39 -4.75
CA ARG A 166 -12.48 -0.56 -4.66
C ARG A 166 -13.68 -0.16 -5.51
N ALA A 167 -14.01 1.13 -5.60
CA ALA A 167 -15.09 1.56 -6.50
C ALA A 167 -14.73 1.33 -7.97
N GLU A 168 -13.49 1.62 -8.36
CA GLU A 168 -12.98 1.36 -9.71
C GLU A 168 -12.98 -0.13 -10.06
N MET A 169 -12.48 -1.00 -9.18
CA MET A 169 -12.56 -2.45 -9.38
C MET A 169 -14.02 -2.92 -9.54
N ALA A 170 -14.96 -2.35 -8.80
CA ALA A 170 -16.38 -2.68 -8.95
C ALA A 170 -16.94 -2.27 -10.32
N ALA A 171 -16.52 -1.12 -10.87
CA ALA A 171 -16.88 -0.70 -12.23
C ALA A 171 -16.30 -1.65 -13.28
N ILE A 172 -15.02 -2.00 -13.17
CA ILE A 172 -14.35 -2.97 -14.05
C ILE A 172 -15.10 -4.31 -14.04
N ILE A 173 -15.43 -4.84 -12.86
CA ILE A 173 -16.18 -6.11 -12.71
C ILE A 173 -17.53 -6.05 -13.43
N LYS A 174 -18.21 -4.89 -13.43
CA LYS A 174 -19.46 -4.69 -14.18
C LYS A 174 -19.26 -4.42 -15.67
N GLY A 175 -18.07 -3.96 -16.07
CA GLY A 175 -17.77 -3.50 -17.43
C GLY A 175 -18.30 -2.10 -17.70
N GLU A 176 -18.28 -1.25 -16.66
CA GLU A 176 -18.67 0.17 -16.70
C GLU A 176 -17.46 1.08 -16.96
#